data_AF-A0A3A0FK34-F1
#
_entry.id   AF-A0A3A0FK34-F1
#
_cell.length_a   1.000
_cell.length_b   1.000
_cell.length_c   1.000
_cell.angle_alpha   90.00
_cell.angle_beta   90.00
_cell.angle_gamma   90.00
#
_symmetry.space_group_name_H-M   'P 1'
#
loop_
_entity.id
_entity.type
_entity.pdbx_description
1 polymer ?
#
loop_
_entity_poly.entity_id
_entity_poly.type
_entity_poly.pdbx_seq_one_letter_code
_entity_poly.pdbx_strand_id
1 'polypeptide(L)'
;MGSNSGKLARRLWAAGTIAGVTAALVLVVLVFKFGRYDPSPPSLERNPNPAIPGEILFIDGDGCIVRARASGESRSRVSCPGLDTWKVSWVDQDTIARVSADRPRPGEPTWTELDLATGEEHDTGIAAGNFEGKRGAESPQGERVVIEEDGDVILVSGVERTKIASFEVPRHGQPQLVTWSPDGAWMLLTYWAQRDERRELWILSKDGQTKGTLARMTSWAPLTASWWIDGAGYLPAVDGLPAGR
;
A
#
# COMPACT_ATOMS: atom_id res chain seq x y z
N MET A 1 6.77 48.78 60.29
CA MET A 1 7.00 47.36 59.95
C MET A 1 5.69 46.77 59.44
N GLY A 2 5.46 46.74 58.12
CA GLY A 2 4.17 46.30 57.59
C GLY A 2 4.10 46.43 56.07
N SER A 3 4.87 45.63 55.33
CA SER A 3 4.73 45.56 53.86
C SER A 3 5.44 44.37 53.18
N ASN A 4 5.85 43.33 53.92
CA ASN A 4 6.53 42.17 53.31
C ASN A 4 5.64 40.95 53.11
N SER A 5 4.57 40.79 53.91
CA SER A 5 3.69 39.61 53.83
C SER A 5 2.91 39.55 52.49
N GLY A 6 2.37 40.68 52.02
CA GLY A 6 1.62 40.72 50.76
C GLY A 6 2.45 40.49 49.49
N LYS A 7 3.76 40.82 49.51
CA LYS A 7 4.67 40.58 48.39
C LYS A 7 5.04 39.10 48.27
N LEU A 8 5.19 38.41 49.41
CA LEU A 8 5.48 36.98 49.43
C LEU A 8 4.28 36.17 48.90
N ALA A 9 3.07 36.48 49.35
CA ALA A 9 1.85 35.81 48.90
C ALA A 9 1.63 35.93 47.38
N ARG A 10 1.84 37.12 46.79
CA ARG A 10 1.74 37.32 45.33
C ARG A 10 2.79 36.55 44.54
N ARG A 11 4.02 36.47 45.06
CA ARG A 11 5.11 35.70 44.42
C ARG A 11 4.84 34.20 44.46
N LEU A 12 4.34 33.68 45.59
CA LEU A 12 3.97 32.28 45.73
C LEU A 12 2.79 31.91 44.83
N TRP A 13 1.77 32.77 44.72
CA TRP A 13 0.64 32.57 43.83
C TRP A 13 1.08 32.55 42.35
N ALA A 14 1.88 33.54 41.92
CA ALA A 14 2.41 33.59 40.56
C ALA A 14 3.29 32.37 40.22
N ALA A 15 4.15 31.94 41.15
CA ALA A 15 4.99 30.75 40.97
C ALA A 15 4.13 29.47 40.86
N GLY A 16 3.08 29.35 41.68
CA GLY A 16 2.13 28.24 41.61
C GLY A 16 1.38 28.18 40.27
N THR A 17 0.91 29.33 39.76
CA THR A 17 0.25 29.41 38.45
C THR A 17 1.20 29.04 37.32
N ILE A 18 2.43 29.56 37.32
CA ILE A 18 3.43 29.24 36.28
C ILE A 18 3.78 27.75 36.30
N ALA A 19 3.98 27.16 37.49
CA ALA A 19 4.25 25.74 37.63
C ALA A 19 3.07 24.88 37.13
N GLY A 20 1.83 25.26 37.48
CA GLY A 20 0.62 24.56 37.01
C GLY A 20 0.45 24.63 35.49
N VAL A 21 0.64 25.80 34.89
CA VAL A 21 0.56 25.97 33.43
C VAL A 21 1.68 25.18 32.73
N THR A 22 2.90 25.21 33.26
CA THR A 22 4.03 24.47 32.69
C THR A 22 3.78 22.96 32.74
N ALA A 23 3.29 22.44 33.87
CA ALA A 23 2.94 21.02 33.99
C ALA A 23 1.83 20.61 33.02
N ALA A 24 0.79 21.44 32.86
CA ALA A 24 -0.28 21.20 31.90
C ALA A 24 0.24 21.19 30.46
N LEU A 25 1.11 22.13 30.08
CA LEU A 25 1.73 22.17 28.75
C LEU A 25 2.61 20.94 28.49
N VAL A 26 3.41 20.50 29.47
CA VAL A 26 4.21 19.28 29.35
C VAL A 26 3.30 18.06 29.16
N LEU A 27 2.22 17.94 29.94
CA LEU A 27 1.28 16.84 29.81
C LEU A 27 0.61 16.82 28.43
N VAL A 28 0.19 17.99 27.94
CA VAL A 28 -0.36 18.15 26.58
C VAL A 28 0.68 17.70 25.55
N VAL A 29 1.91 18.19 25.61
CA VAL A 29 2.97 17.76 24.67
C VAL A 29 3.21 16.26 24.75
N LEU A 30 3.23 15.66 25.94
CA LEU A 30 3.40 14.21 26.10
C LEU A 30 2.23 13.44 25.48
N VAL A 31 0.99 13.86 25.74
CA VAL A 31 -0.22 13.21 25.19
C VAL A 31 -0.28 13.38 23.67
N PHE A 32 0.03 14.54 23.13
CA PHE A 32 -0.03 14.76 21.67
C PHE A 32 1.17 14.17 20.92
N LYS A 33 2.35 14.12 21.55
CA LYS A 33 3.56 13.55 20.94
C LYS A 33 3.62 12.03 21.04
N PHE A 34 3.08 11.45 22.12
CA PHE A 34 3.14 10.00 22.36
C PHE A 34 1.77 9.30 22.28
N GLY A 35 0.66 10.03 22.21
CA GLY A 35 -0.69 9.46 22.27
C GLY A 35 -1.34 9.08 20.94
N ARG A 36 -0.66 9.26 19.81
CA ARG A 36 -1.15 8.74 18.51
C ARG A 36 -0.04 7.98 17.81
N TYR A 37 0.12 6.73 18.24
CA TYR A 37 0.88 5.77 17.48
C TYR A 37 0.17 5.57 16.13
N ASP A 38 0.83 5.95 15.04
CA ASP A 38 0.39 5.68 13.68
C ASP A 38 1.22 4.49 13.16
N PRO A 39 0.62 3.31 12.97
CA PRO A 39 1.34 2.14 12.48
C PRO A 39 1.77 2.31 11.01
N SER A 40 1.22 3.30 10.29
CA SER A 40 1.53 3.55 8.89
C SER A 40 2.95 4.10 8.70
N PRO A 41 3.71 3.57 7.73
CA PRO A 41 4.98 4.16 7.34
C PRO A 41 4.76 5.53 6.67
N PRO A 42 5.84 6.29 6.42
CA PRO A 42 5.74 7.55 5.71
C PRO A 42 5.01 7.40 4.37
N SER A 43 4.19 8.39 4.03
CA SER A 43 3.53 8.46 2.73
C SER A 43 4.54 8.76 1.63
N LEU A 44 4.61 7.90 0.62
CA LEU A 44 5.49 8.07 -0.53
C LEU A 44 5.04 9.23 -1.43
N GLU A 45 3.75 9.57 -1.44
CA GLU A 45 3.23 10.76 -2.14
C GLU A 45 3.76 12.07 -1.54
N ARG A 46 4.00 12.11 -0.22
CA ARG A 46 4.55 13.29 0.47
C ARG A 46 6.06 13.28 0.58
N ASN A 47 6.66 12.10 0.61
CA ASN A 47 8.10 11.90 0.70
C ASN A 47 8.53 10.79 -0.27
N PRO A 48 8.65 11.11 -1.58
CA PRO A 48 9.00 10.11 -2.58
C PRO A 48 10.35 9.46 -2.31
N ASN A 49 10.45 8.16 -2.57
CA ASN A 49 11.69 7.42 -2.46
C ASN A 49 12.16 6.92 -3.84
N PRO A 50 13.14 7.59 -4.48
CA PRO A 50 13.59 7.23 -5.83
C PRO A 50 14.33 5.88 -5.89
N ALA A 51 14.68 5.27 -4.76
CA ALA A 51 15.25 3.93 -4.73
C ALA A 51 14.23 2.83 -5.05
N ILE A 52 12.93 3.14 -5.03
CA ILE A 52 11.85 2.20 -5.35
C ILE A 52 11.56 2.29 -6.85
N PRO A 53 11.92 1.27 -7.67
CA PRO A 53 11.83 1.36 -9.12
C PRO A 53 10.44 1.04 -9.66
N GLY A 54 10.18 1.49 -10.88
CA GLY A 54 9.05 1.06 -11.68
C GLY A 54 7.73 1.78 -11.40
N GLU A 55 6.67 1.18 -11.89
CA GLU A 55 5.32 1.72 -11.88
C GLU A 55 4.31 0.65 -11.44
N ILE A 56 3.29 1.10 -10.72
CA ILE A 56 2.26 0.25 -10.14
C ILE A 56 0.90 0.68 -10.70
N LEU A 57 0.18 -0.30 -11.23
CA LEU A 57 -1.24 -0.20 -11.53
C LEU A 57 -2.04 -0.77 -10.36
N PHE A 58 -3.11 -0.11 -9.97
CA PHE A 58 -4.09 -0.63 -9.02
C PHE A 58 -5.47 -0.03 -9.31
N ILE A 59 -6.52 -0.63 -8.74
CA ILE A 59 -7.89 -0.11 -8.87
C ILE A 59 -8.24 0.64 -7.60
N ASP A 60 -8.61 1.92 -7.70
CA ASP A 60 -8.97 2.73 -6.54
C ASP A 60 -10.40 2.49 -6.04
N GLY A 61 -10.76 3.20 -4.98
CA GLY A 61 -12.08 3.13 -4.37
C GLY A 61 -13.19 3.81 -5.16
N ASP A 62 -12.98 4.22 -6.41
CA ASP A 62 -14.03 4.65 -7.33
C ASP A 62 -14.13 3.67 -8.53
N GLY A 63 -13.38 2.56 -8.50
CA GLY A 63 -13.28 1.64 -9.63
C GLY A 63 -12.44 2.19 -10.79
N CYS A 64 -11.62 3.22 -10.54
CA CYS A 64 -10.69 3.74 -11.52
C CYS A 64 -9.37 2.98 -11.47
N ILE A 65 -8.82 2.68 -12.64
CA ILE A 65 -7.45 2.18 -12.79
C ILE A 65 -6.51 3.36 -12.61
N VAL A 66 -5.59 3.22 -11.67
CA VAL A 66 -4.60 4.22 -11.28
C VAL A 66 -3.22 3.72 -11.64
N ARG A 67 -2.44 4.55 -12.33
CA ARG A 67 -1.00 4.37 -12.57
C ARG A 67 -0.24 5.25 -11.59
N ALA A 68 0.67 4.68 -10.83
CA ALA A 68 1.53 5.40 -9.89
C ALA A 68 2.99 5.02 -10.10
N ARG A 69 3.90 5.99 -9.96
CA ARG A 69 5.32 5.68 -9.77
C ARG A 69 5.49 4.97 -8.44
N ALA A 70 6.22 3.86 -8.42
CA ALA A 70 6.42 3.09 -7.18
C ALA A 70 7.16 3.92 -6.10
N SER A 71 7.99 4.88 -6.53
CA SER A 71 8.61 5.88 -5.66
C SER A 71 7.61 6.78 -4.92
N GLY A 72 6.36 6.88 -5.40
CA GLY A 72 5.33 7.81 -4.94
C GLY A 72 5.38 9.21 -5.57
N GLU A 73 6.33 9.47 -6.47
CA GLU A 73 6.52 10.80 -7.09
C GLU A 73 5.30 11.29 -7.88
N SER A 74 4.55 10.37 -8.50
CA SER A 74 3.39 10.72 -9.31
C SER A 74 2.33 9.64 -9.29
N ARG A 75 1.08 10.06 -9.52
CA ARG A 75 -0.11 9.20 -9.61
C ARG A 75 -1.14 9.83 -10.52
N SER A 76 -1.73 9.05 -11.42
CA SER A 76 -2.81 9.48 -12.31
C SER A 76 -3.83 8.37 -12.51
N ARG A 77 -5.09 8.74 -12.73
CA ARG A 77 -6.14 7.83 -13.20
C ARG A 77 -5.98 7.68 -14.71
N VAL A 78 -5.89 6.44 -15.19
CA VAL A 78 -5.74 6.15 -16.63
C VAL A 78 -7.07 5.80 -17.28
N SER A 79 -7.95 5.09 -16.57
CA SER A 79 -9.30 4.75 -17.03
C SER A 79 -10.23 4.56 -15.84
N CYS A 80 -11.52 4.87 -16.00
CA CYS A 80 -12.55 4.74 -14.97
C CYS A 80 -13.72 3.89 -15.47
N PRO A 81 -13.52 2.57 -15.65
CA PRO A 81 -14.56 1.66 -16.10
C PRO A 81 -15.68 1.45 -15.07
N GLY A 82 -15.46 1.83 -13.81
CA GLY A 82 -16.44 1.71 -12.73
C GLY A 82 -16.22 0.47 -11.86
N LEU A 83 -17.17 0.24 -10.95
CA LEU A 83 -17.02 -0.72 -9.85
C LEU A 83 -16.99 -2.18 -10.29
N ASP A 84 -17.38 -2.47 -11.53
CA ASP A 84 -17.40 -3.82 -12.09
C ASP A 84 -16.00 -4.31 -12.49
N THR A 85 -14.96 -3.48 -12.37
CA THR A 85 -13.57 -3.84 -12.67
C THR A 85 -12.85 -4.31 -11.43
N TRP A 86 -12.27 -5.51 -11.50
CA TRP A 86 -11.76 -6.19 -10.30
C TRP A 86 -10.38 -6.86 -10.50
N LYS A 87 -9.83 -6.82 -11.71
CA LYS A 87 -8.44 -7.21 -12.01
C LYS A 87 -7.77 -6.18 -12.91
N VAL A 88 -6.47 -5.96 -12.67
CA VAL A 88 -5.59 -5.21 -13.57
C VAL A 88 -4.23 -5.88 -13.65
N SER A 89 -3.62 -5.85 -14.83
CA SER A 89 -2.23 -6.23 -15.06
C SER A 89 -1.58 -5.33 -16.10
N TRP A 90 -0.27 -5.15 -16.02
CA TRP A 90 0.50 -4.72 -17.18
C TRP A 90 0.52 -5.82 -18.26
N VAL A 91 0.75 -5.43 -19.51
CA VAL A 91 1.07 -6.31 -20.65
C VAL A 91 2.44 -5.93 -21.22
N ASP A 92 2.65 -4.62 -21.38
CA ASP A 92 3.92 -3.99 -21.72
C ASP A 92 3.93 -2.55 -21.16
N GLN A 93 4.85 -1.69 -21.61
CA GLN A 93 4.98 -0.32 -21.10
C GLN A 93 3.77 0.57 -21.39
N ASP A 94 3.07 0.31 -22.49
CA ASP A 94 2.01 1.18 -23.02
C ASP A 94 0.64 0.46 -23.07
N THR A 95 0.58 -0.81 -22.70
CA THR A 95 -0.64 -1.62 -22.70
C THR A 95 -0.91 -2.22 -21.32
N ILE A 96 -2.16 -2.12 -20.87
CA ILE A 96 -2.65 -2.76 -19.66
C ILE A 96 -3.77 -3.74 -20.00
N ALA A 97 -3.97 -4.75 -19.17
CA ALA A 97 -5.11 -5.65 -19.25
C ALA A 97 -6.00 -5.47 -18.02
N ARG A 98 -7.32 -5.46 -18.24
CA ARG A 98 -8.34 -5.38 -17.19
C ARG A 98 -9.39 -6.46 -17.34
N VAL A 99 -10.07 -6.77 -16.23
CA VAL A 99 -11.25 -7.64 -16.22
C VAL A 99 -12.40 -6.91 -15.55
N SER A 100 -13.52 -6.89 -16.25
CA SER A 100 -14.74 -6.19 -15.83
C SER A 100 -15.97 -7.08 -16.04
N ALA A 101 -16.96 -6.95 -15.15
CA ALA A 101 -18.22 -7.71 -15.19
C ALA A 101 -19.29 -7.08 -16.12
N ASP A 102 -18.99 -5.93 -16.72
CA ASP A 102 -19.88 -5.12 -17.55
C ASP A 102 -20.26 -5.77 -18.89
N ARG A 103 -19.62 -6.87 -19.28
CA ARG A 103 -19.95 -7.57 -20.52
C ARG A 103 -21.07 -8.61 -20.29
N PRO A 104 -22.25 -8.44 -20.90
CA PRO A 104 -23.40 -9.33 -20.76
C PRO A 104 -23.25 -10.67 -21.51
N ARG A 105 -22.02 -11.16 -21.72
CA ARG A 105 -21.81 -12.45 -22.37
C ARG A 105 -22.11 -13.56 -21.36
N PRO A 106 -22.98 -14.53 -21.69
CA PRO A 106 -23.01 -15.78 -20.93
C PRO A 106 -21.65 -16.48 -21.10
N GLY A 107 -20.84 -16.50 -20.05
CA GLY A 107 -19.50 -17.07 -20.09
C GLY A 107 -18.59 -16.55 -18.97
N GLU A 108 -17.36 -17.06 -18.94
CA GLU A 108 -16.33 -16.59 -18.02
C GLU A 108 -15.84 -15.19 -18.44
N PRO A 109 -15.56 -14.29 -17.48
CA PRO A 109 -15.03 -12.96 -17.79
C PRO A 109 -13.69 -13.09 -18.53
N THR A 110 -13.44 -12.23 -19.53
CA THR A 110 -12.20 -12.23 -20.33
C THR A 110 -11.34 -11.00 -20.04
N TRP A 111 -10.05 -11.08 -20.36
CA TRP A 111 -9.16 -9.94 -20.33
C TRP A 111 -9.45 -8.98 -21.50
N THR A 112 -9.53 -7.70 -21.20
CA THR A 112 -9.55 -6.61 -22.20
C THR A 112 -8.23 -5.85 -22.09
N GLU A 113 -7.48 -5.79 -23.19
CA GLU A 113 -6.31 -4.93 -23.34
C GLU A 113 -6.76 -3.48 -23.57
N LEU A 114 -6.07 -2.53 -22.96
CA LEU A 114 -6.25 -1.09 -23.12
C LEU A 114 -4.89 -0.48 -23.46
N ASP A 115 -4.80 0.13 -24.64
CA ASP A 115 -3.65 0.94 -25.05
C ASP A 115 -3.72 2.31 -24.35
N LEU A 116 -2.68 2.63 -23.58
CA LEU A 116 -2.63 3.83 -22.73
C LEU A 116 -2.42 5.13 -23.53
N ALA A 117 -1.92 5.04 -24.75
CA ALA A 117 -1.65 6.21 -25.59
C ALA A 117 -2.89 6.65 -26.36
N THR A 118 -3.67 5.69 -26.85
CA THR A 118 -4.83 5.89 -27.73
C THR A 118 -6.16 5.74 -27.00
N GLY A 119 -6.19 4.98 -25.90
CA GLY A 119 -7.41 4.58 -25.21
C GLY A 119 -8.19 3.48 -25.93
N GLU A 120 -7.61 2.85 -26.96
CA GLU A 120 -8.25 1.74 -27.68
C GLU A 120 -8.31 0.48 -26.82
N GLU A 121 -9.46 -0.22 -26.87
CA GLU A 121 -9.68 -1.45 -26.12
C GLU A 121 -9.85 -2.65 -27.04
N HIS A 122 -9.18 -3.76 -26.70
CA HIS A 122 -9.24 -5.01 -27.44
C HIS A 122 -9.58 -6.18 -26.51
N ASP A 123 -10.65 -6.91 -26.83
CA ASP A 123 -10.98 -8.15 -26.14
C ASP A 123 -10.03 -9.26 -26.56
N THR A 124 -9.29 -9.80 -25.61
CA THR A 124 -8.32 -10.85 -25.89
C THR A 124 -8.97 -12.21 -26.12
N GLY A 125 -10.21 -12.40 -25.68
CA GLY A 125 -10.87 -13.71 -25.64
C GLY A 125 -10.25 -14.67 -24.62
N ILE A 126 -9.24 -14.23 -23.87
CA ILE A 126 -8.56 -15.04 -22.84
C ILE A 126 -9.38 -14.98 -21.57
N ALA A 127 -9.80 -16.14 -21.08
CA ALA A 127 -10.51 -16.24 -19.82
C ALA A 127 -9.66 -15.66 -18.68
N ALA A 128 -10.27 -14.80 -17.86
CA ALA A 128 -9.62 -14.16 -16.74
C ALA A 128 -9.17 -15.17 -15.66
N GLY A 129 -9.82 -16.34 -15.62
CA GLY A 129 -9.66 -17.36 -14.59
C GLY A 129 -9.83 -16.81 -13.16
N ASN A 130 -9.68 -17.66 -12.16
CA ASN A 130 -9.42 -17.17 -10.82
C ASN A 130 -7.94 -16.78 -10.71
N PHE A 131 -7.63 -15.62 -10.13
CA PHE A 131 -6.28 -15.36 -9.59
C PHE A 131 -6.11 -16.24 -8.34
N GLU A 132 -6.23 -17.55 -8.47
CA GLU A 132 -6.22 -18.45 -7.31
C GLU A 132 -4.78 -18.75 -6.90
N GLY A 133 -4.28 -17.88 -6.01
CA GLY A 133 -3.90 -18.34 -4.67
C GLY A 133 -2.52 -18.98 -4.48
N LYS A 134 -1.70 -19.18 -5.53
CA LYS A 134 -0.33 -19.70 -5.33
C LYS A 134 0.80 -18.79 -5.81
N ARG A 135 0.56 -17.92 -6.81
CA ARG A 135 1.63 -17.12 -7.43
C ARG A 135 1.93 -15.78 -6.74
N GLY A 136 1.07 -15.32 -5.83
CA GLY A 136 1.32 -14.07 -5.11
C GLY A 136 2.44 -14.19 -4.08
N ALA A 137 2.54 -15.34 -3.40
CA ALA A 137 3.48 -15.55 -2.30
C ALA A 137 4.92 -15.77 -2.76
N GLU A 138 5.13 -16.25 -3.99
CA GLU A 138 6.45 -16.61 -4.51
C GLU A 138 7.02 -15.48 -5.36
N SER A 139 8.27 -15.11 -5.09
CA SER A 139 9.02 -14.12 -5.87
C SER A 139 9.45 -14.72 -7.21
N PRO A 140 9.88 -13.89 -8.18
CA PRO A 140 10.50 -14.37 -9.41
C PRO A 140 11.77 -15.21 -9.20
N GLN A 141 12.40 -15.13 -8.03
CA GLN A 141 13.59 -15.92 -7.69
C GLN A 141 13.26 -17.15 -6.81
N GLY A 142 11.98 -17.43 -6.55
CA GLY A 142 11.52 -18.61 -5.82
C GLY A 142 11.49 -18.45 -4.29
N GLU A 143 11.68 -17.23 -3.76
CA GLU A 143 11.45 -16.99 -2.33
C GLU A 143 9.97 -16.86 -2.04
N ARG A 144 9.56 -17.23 -0.83
CA ARG A 144 8.16 -17.14 -0.42
C ARG A 144 7.96 -16.19 0.74
N VAL A 145 6.88 -15.43 0.71
CA VAL A 145 6.41 -14.67 1.89
C VAL A 145 5.35 -15.47 2.63
N VAL A 146 5.53 -15.57 3.93
CA VAL A 146 4.56 -16.09 4.88
C VAL A 146 4.18 -14.97 5.83
N ILE A 147 2.89 -14.71 5.98
CA ILE A 147 2.37 -13.76 6.95
C ILE A 147 1.80 -14.58 8.10
N GLU A 148 2.43 -14.47 9.27
CA GLU A 148 2.02 -15.20 10.47
C GLU A 148 0.82 -14.51 11.15
N GLU A 149 0.12 -15.23 12.03
CA GLU A 149 -1.11 -14.74 12.69
C GLU A 149 -0.86 -13.53 13.60
N ASP A 150 0.36 -13.41 14.13
CA ASP A 150 0.80 -12.27 14.94
C ASP A 150 1.15 -11.03 14.13
N GLY A 151 1.16 -11.13 12.79
CA GLY A 151 1.50 -10.06 11.87
C GLY A 151 2.95 -10.02 11.42
N ASP A 152 3.77 -10.99 11.83
CA ASP A 152 5.13 -11.08 11.33
C ASP A 152 5.13 -11.51 9.86
N VAL A 153 5.87 -10.75 9.04
CA VAL A 153 6.12 -11.06 7.63
C VAL A 153 7.48 -11.75 7.54
N ILE A 154 7.43 -13.02 7.16
CA ILE A 154 8.59 -13.91 7.08
C ILE A 154 8.91 -14.19 5.60
N LEU A 155 10.13 -13.86 5.21
CA LEU A 155 10.71 -14.29 3.95
C LEU A 155 11.31 -15.70 4.12
N VAL A 156 10.97 -16.60 3.22
CA VAL A 156 11.45 -17.98 3.18
C VAL A 156 12.26 -18.19 1.92
N SER A 157 13.55 -18.46 2.07
CA SER A 157 14.46 -18.79 0.96
C SER A 157 15.07 -20.18 1.19
N GLY A 158 14.54 -21.18 0.46
CA GLY A 158 14.84 -22.58 0.74
C GLY A 158 14.42 -23.00 2.16
N VAL A 159 15.40 -23.25 3.03
CA VAL A 159 15.19 -23.61 4.45
C VAL A 159 15.32 -22.43 5.41
N GLU A 160 15.83 -21.29 4.94
CA GLU A 160 16.03 -20.10 5.76
C GLU A 160 14.70 -19.36 5.92
N ARG A 161 14.45 -18.89 7.15
CA ARG A 161 13.29 -18.06 7.50
C ARG A 161 13.81 -16.76 8.13
N THR A 162 13.50 -15.64 7.51
CA THR A 162 13.95 -14.33 7.96
C THR A 162 12.76 -13.42 8.15
N LYS A 163 12.60 -12.88 9.36
CA LYS A 163 11.60 -11.85 9.61
C LYS A 163 12.04 -10.53 8.98
N ILE A 164 11.16 -9.95 8.16
CA ILE A 164 11.45 -8.70 7.45
C ILE A 164 10.53 -7.55 7.88
N ALA A 165 9.35 -7.85 8.45
CA ALA A 165 8.49 -6.82 9.03
C ALA A 165 7.60 -7.42 10.13
N SER A 166 7.07 -6.55 10.99
CA SER A 166 6.07 -6.87 12.01
C SER A 166 4.94 -5.85 11.93
N PHE A 167 3.71 -6.33 12.08
CA PHE A 167 2.49 -5.53 12.05
C PHE A 167 1.65 -5.78 13.31
N GLU A 168 0.94 -4.77 13.79
CA GLU A 168 0.19 -4.87 15.05
C GLU A 168 -1.24 -5.42 14.83
N VAL A 169 -1.37 -6.72 14.58
CA VAL A 169 -2.66 -7.35 14.19
C VAL A 169 -3.76 -7.33 15.26
N PRO A 170 -3.53 -7.36 16.59
CA PRO A 170 -4.63 -7.35 17.55
C PRO A 170 -5.54 -6.11 17.45
N ARG A 171 -4.97 -4.97 17.03
CA ARG A 171 -5.68 -3.69 16.88
C ARG A 171 -6.03 -3.36 15.42
N HIS A 172 -5.36 -4.02 14.48
CA HIS A 172 -5.38 -3.70 13.06
C HIS A 172 -5.78 -4.92 12.22
N GLY A 173 -5.84 -4.79 10.89
CA GLY A 173 -6.03 -5.97 10.03
C GLY A 173 -4.70 -6.66 9.75
N GLN A 174 -4.73 -7.97 9.54
CA GLN A 174 -3.56 -8.71 9.08
C GLN A 174 -3.12 -8.18 7.71
N PRO A 175 -1.82 -7.93 7.48
CA PRO A 175 -1.37 -7.53 6.16
C PRO A 175 -1.60 -8.66 5.16
N GLN A 176 -1.76 -8.31 3.89
CA GLN A 176 -1.90 -9.28 2.80
C GLN A 176 -0.96 -8.91 1.66
N LEU A 177 -0.21 -9.88 1.16
CA LEU A 177 0.63 -9.70 -0.01
C LEU A 177 -0.24 -9.56 -1.26
N VAL A 178 0.03 -8.52 -2.06
CA VAL A 178 -0.65 -8.25 -3.33
C VAL A 178 0.17 -8.81 -4.47
N THR A 179 1.43 -8.39 -4.59
CA THR A 179 2.37 -8.86 -5.62
C THR A 179 3.81 -8.57 -5.21
N TRP A 180 4.74 -9.27 -5.85
CA TRP A 180 6.15 -8.90 -5.90
C TRP A 180 6.41 -7.83 -6.97
N SER A 181 7.51 -7.11 -6.84
CA SER A 181 8.13 -6.44 -7.98
C SER A 181 8.74 -7.49 -8.94
N PRO A 182 8.82 -7.18 -10.24
CA PRO A 182 9.41 -8.08 -11.25
C PRO A 182 10.88 -8.45 -11.02
N ASP A 183 11.64 -7.56 -10.37
CA ASP A 183 13.02 -7.84 -9.94
C ASP A 183 13.09 -8.63 -8.63
N GLY A 184 11.96 -8.85 -7.96
CA GLY A 184 11.83 -9.52 -6.65
C GLY A 184 12.50 -8.80 -5.48
N ALA A 185 12.96 -7.57 -5.65
CA ALA A 185 13.57 -6.78 -4.56
C ALA A 185 12.53 -6.12 -3.64
N TRP A 186 11.26 -6.07 -4.06
CA TRP A 186 10.19 -5.37 -3.37
C TRP A 186 8.88 -6.16 -3.36
N MET A 187 8.03 -5.82 -2.40
CA MET A 187 6.70 -6.37 -2.24
C MET A 187 5.69 -5.25 -2.12
N LEU A 188 4.51 -5.50 -2.67
CA LEU A 188 3.33 -4.68 -2.48
C LEU A 188 2.39 -5.41 -1.53
N LEU A 189 2.04 -4.77 -0.43
CA LEU A 189 1.20 -5.32 0.63
C LEU A 189 -0.03 -4.43 0.80
N THR A 190 -1.14 -5.01 1.24
CA THR A 190 -2.21 -4.23 1.85
C THR A 190 -2.19 -4.36 3.35
N TYR A 191 -2.58 -3.29 4.04
CA TYR A 191 -2.69 -3.27 5.49
C TYR A 191 -3.86 -2.40 5.93
N TRP A 192 -4.56 -2.80 6.99
CA TRP A 192 -5.65 -2.01 7.56
C TRP A 192 -5.16 -1.32 8.83
N ALA A 193 -4.78 -0.05 8.70
CA ALA A 193 -4.24 0.74 9.79
C ALA A 193 -5.22 0.92 10.97
N GLN A 194 -6.53 0.75 10.78
CA GLN A 194 -7.52 0.45 11.82
C GLN A 194 -8.65 -0.41 11.23
N ARG A 195 -9.34 -1.21 12.05
CA ARG A 195 -10.35 -2.18 11.59
C ARG A 195 -11.54 -1.54 10.84
N ASP A 196 -11.82 -0.27 11.06
CA ASP A 196 -12.90 0.53 10.46
C ASP A 196 -12.39 1.59 9.46
N GLU A 197 -11.08 1.66 9.23
CA GLU A 197 -10.46 2.69 8.39
C GLU A 197 -10.20 2.20 6.94
N ARG A 198 -9.63 3.12 6.16
CA ARG A 198 -9.18 2.89 4.80
C ARG A 198 -8.07 1.84 4.77
N ARG A 199 -8.13 0.95 3.78
CA ARG A 199 -7.05 0.02 3.49
C ARG A 199 -5.88 0.82 2.92
N GLU A 200 -4.67 0.49 3.32
CA GLU A 200 -3.46 1.09 2.80
C GLU A 200 -2.74 0.13 1.86
N LEU A 201 -2.10 0.68 0.83
CA LEU A 201 -1.24 -0.04 -0.09
C LEU A 201 0.21 0.35 0.24
N TRP A 202 0.99 -0.62 0.70
CA TRP A 202 2.35 -0.44 1.20
C TRP A 202 3.35 -1.08 0.26
N ILE A 203 4.49 -0.42 0.10
CA ILE A 203 5.68 -1.01 -0.49
C ILE A 203 6.64 -1.39 0.63
N LEU A 204 7.22 -2.58 0.54
CA LEU A 204 8.21 -3.11 1.48
C LEU A 204 9.40 -3.69 0.69
N SER A 205 10.63 -3.32 1.05
CA SER A 205 11.82 -3.96 0.50
C SER A 205 11.97 -5.39 1.03
N LYS A 206 12.58 -6.26 0.21
CA LYS A 206 12.85 -7.66 0.57
C LYS A 206 13.66 -7.84 1.85
N ASP A 207 14.50 -6.85 2.20
CA ASP A 207 15.29 -6.83 3.44
C ASP A 207 14.57 -6.20 4.64
N GLY A 208 13.36 -5.69 4.45
CA GLY A 208 12.54 -5.05 5.50
C GLY A 208 12.96 -3.64 5.89
N GLN A 209 14.08 -3.13 5.38
CA GLN A 209 14.65 -1.85 5.82
C GLN A 209 13.88 -0.64 5.29
N THR A 210 13.24 -0.79 4.13
CA THR A 210 12.49 0.28 3.48
C THR A 210 11.02 -0.08 3.41
N LYS A 211 10.17 0.83 3.87
CA LYS A 211 8.71 0.73 3.71
C LYS A 211 8.06 2.09 3.53
N GLY A 212 6.95 2.13 2.82
CA GLY A 212 6.21 3.37 2.56
C GLY A 212 4.78 3.13 2.12
N THR A 213 3.88 4.07 2.45
CA THR A 213 2.48 4.01 2.03
C THR A 213 2.34 4.67 0.66
N LEU A 214 2.02 3.87 -0.35
CA LEU A 214 1.79 4.32 -1.72
C LEU A 214 0.42 4.98 -1.90
N ALA A 215 -0.62 4.36 -1.33
CA ALA A 215 -1.99 4.84 -1.46
C ALA A 215 -2.86 4.45 -0.27
N ARG A 216 -3.96 5.18 -0.08
CA ARG A 216 -5.05 4.83 0.84
C ARG A 216 -6.31 4.62 0.02
N MET A 217 -6.94 3.47 0.19
CA MET A 217 -8.05 2.97 -0.61
C MET A 217 -9.27 2.72 0.28
N THR A 218 -10.46 2.71 -0.31
CA THR A 218 -11.67 2.31 0.41
C THR A 218 -11.59 0.82 0.76
N SER A 219 -12.29 0.40 1.81
CA SER A 219 -12.25 -0.98 2.31
C SER A 219 -12.80 -2.02 1.32
N TRP A 220 -13.62 -1.59 0.37
CA TRP A 220 -14.25 -2.43 -0.64
C TRP A 220 -13.50 -2.46 -1.97
N ALA A 221 -12.46 -1.64 -2.15
CA ALA A 221 -11.67 -1.65 -3.37
C ALA A 221 -11.07 -3.05 -3.62
N PRO A 222 -11.01 -3.52 -4.89
CA PRO A 222 -10.39 -4.80 -5.23
C PRO A 222 -8.92 -4.88 -4.77
N LEU A 223 -8.51 -6.07 -4.30
CA LEU A 223 -7.12 -6.36 -3.91
C LEU A 223 -6.29 -6.78 -5.12
N THR A 224 -6.23 -5.93 -6.14
CA THR A 224 -5.45 -6.19 -7.36
C THR A 224 -4.53 -5.03 -7.64
N ALA A 225 -3.30 -5.38 -7.98
CA ALA A 225 -2.32 -4.45 -8.49
C ALA A 225 -1.34 -5.20 -9.37
N SER A 226 -0.64 -4.46 -10.22
CA SER A 226 0.44 -4.98 -11.04
C SER A 226 1.60 -4.00 -11.05
N TRP A 227 2.82 -4.53 -10.97
CA TRP A 227 4.05 -3.77 -10.92
C TRP A 227 4.87 -4.03 -12.18
N TRP A 228 5.24 -2.97 -12.89
CA TRP A 228 6.14 -2.99 -14.04
C TRP A 228 7.49 -2.35 -13.69
N ILE A 229 8.58 -2.96 -14.12
CA ILE A 229 9.94 -2.40 -14.06
C ILE A 229 10.57 -2.57 -15.44
N ASP A 230 11.07 -1.48 -16.00
CA ASP A 230 11.78 -1.51 -17.28
C ASP A 230 12.95 -2.50 -17.25
N GLY A 231 13.05 -3.34 -18.29
CA GLY A 231 14.01 -4.43 -18.38
C GLY A 231 13.76 -5.65 -17.48
N ALA A 232 12.87 -5.57 -16.48
CA ALA A 232 12.51 -6.71 -15.62
C ALA A 232 11.10 -7.28 -15.90
N GLY A 233 10.23 -6.52 -16.58
CA GLY A 233 8.89 -6.95 -16.97
C GLY A 233 7.81 -6.55 -15.98
N TYR A 234 6.79 -7.40 -15.79
CA TYR A 234 5.68 -7.14 -14.86
C TYR A 234 5.27 -8.36 -14.04
N LEU A 235 4.63 -8.06 -12.90
CA LEU A 235 3.91 -9.03 -12.08
C LEU A 235 2.56 -8.46 -11.61
N PRO A 236 1.56 -9.31 -11.37
CA PRO A 236 1.55 -10.74 -11.70
C PRO A 236 1.55 -10.95 -13.23
N ALA A 237 2.23 -11.98 -13.72
CA ALA A 237 2.12 -12.37 -15.11
C ALA A 237 0.73 -12.98 -15.38
N VAL A 238 0.14 -12.65 -16.52
CA VAL A 238 -1.14 -13.20 -16.95
C VAL A 238 -0.89 -14.30 -17.98
N ASP A 239 -1.32 -15.52 -17.66
CA ASP A 239 -1.18 -16.66 -18.56
C ASP A 239 -1.94 -16.39 -19.87
N GLY A 240 -1.24 -16.56 -20.99
CA GLY A 240 -1.80 -16.39 -22.33
C GLY A 240 -1.72 -14.97 -22.89
N LEU A 241 -1.48 -13.94 -22.07
CA LEU A 241 -1.16 -12.61 -22.61
C LEU A 241 0.28 -12.61 -23.14
N PRO A 242 0.53 -12.09 -24.35
CA PRO A 242 1.87 -12.00 -24.90
C PRO A 242 2.72 -11.08 -24.02
N ALA A 243 3.82 -11.60 -23.49
CA ALA A 243 4.76 -10.80 -22.72
C ALA A 243 5.60 -9.92 -23.67
N GLY A 244 5.58 -8.60 -23.44
CA GLY A 244 6.56 -7.65 -24.02
C GLY A 244 6.53 -7.54 -25.54
N ARG A 245 5.46 -6.96 -26.10
CA ARG A 245 5.48 -6.48 -27.50
C ARG A 245 6.35 -5.24 -27.65
#